data_AF-A0A935NWQ9-F1
#
_entry.id   AF-A0A935NWQ9-F1
#
_cell.length_a   1.000
_cell.length_b   1.000
_cell.length_c   1.000
_cell.angle_alpha   90.00
_cell.angle_beta   90.00
_cell.angle_gamma   90.00
#
_symmetry.space_group_name_H-M   'P 1'
#
loop_
_entity.id
_entity.type
_entity.pdbx_description
1 polymer ?
#
loop_
_entity_poly.entity_id
_entity_poly.type
_entity_poly.pdbx_seq_one_letter_code
_entity_poly.pdbx_strand_id
1 'polypeptide(L)'
;MTPPLPPRLYRLLRSGGEDTPRSAIALVVGAMILLTAVLMVRVARHHEVRQLGYRLSVAQRRLTEQRELSRNLELERATLVAPERVRVLAGKLGMIPVPADRIRVLGAAERDATPSDAAPSDAAPGGRP
;
A
#
# COMPACT_ATOMS: atom_id res chain seq x y z
N MET A 1 -27.81 59.97 -55.66
CA MET A 1 -26.37 60.20 -55.90
C MET A 1 -25.62 59.86 -54.63
N THR A 2 -25.05 58.66 -54.54
CA THR A 2 -24.20 58.25 -53.42
C THR A 2 -22.77 58.74 -53.68
N PRO A 3 -22.11 59.41 -52.72
CA PRO A 3 -20.76 59.93 -52.92
C PRO A 3 -19.74 58.77 -52.99
N PRO A 4 -18.72 58.86 -53.87
CA PRO A 4 -17.66 57.86 -53.95
C PRO A 4 -16.82 57.92 -52.68
N LEU A 5 -16.70 56.79 -51.99
CA LEU A 5 -15.86 56.67 -50.81
C LEU A 5 -14.39 56.93 -51.17
N PRO A 6 -13.64 57.63 -50.31
CA PRO A 6 -12.25 57.99 -50.59
C PRO A 6 -11.39 56.72 -50.72
N PRO A 7 -10.45 56.69 -51.68
CA PRO A 7 -9.70 55.48 -52.07
C PRO A 7 -8.83 54.91 -50.93
N ARG A 8 -8.53 55.74 -49.91
CA ARG A 8 -7.79 55.32 -48.72
C ARG A 8 -8.60 54.39 -47.81
N LEU A 9 -9.91 54.61 -47.70
CA LEU A 9 -10.79 53.76 -46.88
C LEU A 9 -11.03 52.39 -47.53
N TYR A 10 -11.08 52.35 -48.87
CA TYR A 10 -11.23 51.10 -49.61
C TYR A 10 -10.04 50.15 -49.40
N ARG A 11 -8.82 50.69 -49.28
CA ARG A 11 -7.60 49.89 -49.14
C ARG A 11 -7.44 49.24 -47.76
N LEU A 12 -7.86 49.92 -46.68
CA LEU A 12 -7.84 49.36 -45.33
C LEU A 12 -8.89 48.25 -45.12
N LEU A 13 -10.06 48.38 -45.76
CA LEU A 13 -11.11 47.37 -45.67
C LEU A 13 -10.76 46.12 -46.49
N ARG A 14 -9.97 46.30 -47.56
CA ARG A 14 -9.56 45.20 -48.45
C ARG A 14 -8.28 44.48 -48.00
N SER A 15 -7.45 45.09 -47.16
CA SER A 15 -6.17 44.50 -46.71
C SER A 15 -6.27 43.45 -45.60
N GLY A 16 -7.48 43.03 -45.21
CA GLY A 16 -7.70 42.04 -44.15
C GLY A 16 -7.88 40.60 -44.62
N GLY A 17 -7.75 40.32 -45.93
CA GLY A 17 -8.27 39.08 -46.52
C GLY A 17 -7.26 38.13 -47.17
N GLU A 18 -5.96 38.42 -47.16
CA GLU A 18 -5.02 37.71 -48.03
C GLU A 18 -3.83 37.21 -47.21
N ASP A 19 -4.00 36.02 -46.62
CA ASP A 19 -2.98 34.97 -46.40
C ASP A 19 -3.42 34.02 -45.28
N THR A 20 -4.46 33.17 -45.45
CA THR A 20 -4.92 32.43 -44.27
C THR A 20 -5.56 31.04 -44.39
N PRO A 21 -5.62 30.32 -45.55
CA PRO A 21 -6.09 28.94 -45.49
C PRO A 21 -5.05 28.04 -44.81
N ARG A 22 -3.76 28.18 -45.13
CA ARG A 22 -2.69 27.32 -44.58
C ARG A 22 -2.43 27.56 -43.10
N SER A 23 -2.47 28.82 -42.64
CA SER A 23 -2.30 29.16 -41.23
C SER A 23 -3.54 28.81 -40.41
N ALA A 24 -4.76 28.94 -40.95
CA ALA A 24 -5.97 28.44 -40.30
C ALA A 24 -5.94 26.91 -40.15
N ILE A 25 -5.54 26.19 -41.21
CA ILE A 25 -5.36 24.73 -41.16
C ILE A 25 -4.29 24.37 -40.12
N ALA A 26 -3.15 25.07 -40.10
CA ALA A 26 -2.10 24.82 -39.12
C ALA A 26 -2.58 25.05 -37.68
N LEU A 27 -3.39 26.08 -37.43
CA LEU A 27 -4.01 26.34 -36.13
C LEU A 27 -4.98 25.23 -35.73
N VAL A 28 -5.85 24.78 -36.64
CA VAL A 28 -6.81 23.70 -36.37
C VAL A 28 -6.07 22.38 -36.09
N VAL A 29 -5.06 22.06 -36.89
CA VAL A 29 -4.23 20.87 -36.69
C VAL A 29 -3.48 20.95 -35.35
N GLY A 30 -2.89 22.10 -35.03
CA GLY A 30 -2.23 22.33 -33.74
C GLY A 30 -3.19 22.17 -32.55
N ALA A 31 -4.41 22.71 -32.66
CA ALA A 31 -5.44 22.57 -31.64
C ALA A 31 -5.87 21.10 -31.45
N MET A 32 -6.02 20.34 -32.55
CA MET A 32 -6.35 18.91 -32.50
C MET A 32 -5.25 18.08 -31.84
N ILE A 33 -3.97 18.37 -32.16
CA ILE A 33 -2.82 17.70 -31.53
C ILE A 33 -2.81 18.00 -30.03
N LEU A 34 -2.99 19.27 -29.63
CA LEU A 34 -3.02 19.67 -28.24
C LEU A 34 -4.16 18.97 -27.47
N LEU A 35 -5.36 18.95 -28.05
CA LEU A 35 -6.53 18.28 -27.48
C LEU A 35 -6.26 16.78 -27.28
N THR A 36 -5.66 16.14 -28.29
CA THR A 36 -5.30 14.71 -28.24
C THR A 36 -4.27 14.44 -27.15
N ALA A 37 -3.24 15.28 -27.04
CA ALA A 37 -2.23 15.16 -25.99
C ALA A 37 -2.84 15.32 -24.59
N VAL A 38 -3.72 16.30 -24.38
CA VAL A 38 -4.45 16.49 -23.12
C VAL A 38 -5.29 15.26 -22.77
N LEU A 39 -5.99 14.70 -23.75
CA LEU A 39 -6.80 13.50 -23.56
C LEU A 39 -5.94 12.30 -23.16
N MET A 40 -4.79 12.12 -23.80
CA MET A 40 -3.83 11.06 -23.48
C MET A 40 -3.29 11.20 -22.05
N VAL A 41 -2.90 12.41 -21.64
CA VAL A 41 -2.45 12.69 -20.26
C VAL A 41 -3.56 12.43 -19.25
N ARG A 42 -4.80 12.80 -19.57
CA ARG A 42 -5.97 12.54 -18.71
C ARG A 42 -6.19 11.04 -18.51
N VAL A 43 -6.09 10.24 -19.58
CA VAL A 43 -6.20 8.77 -19.51
C VAL A 43 -5.03 8.17 -18.74
N ALA A 44 -3.80 8.63 -18.97
CA ALA A 44 -2.61 8.17 -18.25
C ALA A 44 -2.73 8.42 -16.74
N ARG A 45 -3.16 9.62 -16.32
CA ARG A 45 -3.44 9.92 -14.91
C ARG A 45 -4.50 8.99 -14.32
N HIS A 46 -5.47 8.54 -15.11
CA HIS A 46 -6.50 7.63 -14.65
C HIS A 46 -5.95 6.24 -14.31
N HIS A 47 -4.86 5.81 -14.95
CA HIS A 47 -4.16 4.57 -14.61
C HIS A 47 -3.32 4.70 -13.33
N GLU A 48 -2.64 5.82 -13.13
CA GLU A 48 -1.83 6.07 -11.91
C GLU A 48 -2.71 6.09 -10.65
N VAL A 49 -3.88 6.74 -10.73
CA VAL A 49 -4.84 6.78 -9.62
C VAL A 49 -5.36 5.38 -9.26
N ARG A 50 -5.56 4.49 -10.25
CA ARG A 50 -6.00 3.10 -9.98
C ARG A 50 -4.88 2.27 -9.33
N GLN A 51 -3.64 2.43 -9.76
CA GLN A 51 -2.52 1.71 -9.16
C GLN A 51 -2.25 2.16 -7.71
N LEU A 52 -2.33 3.47 -7.43
CA LEU A 52 -2.22 3.98 -6.07
C LEU A 52 -3.39 3.53 -5.19
N GLY A 53 -4.61 3.58 -5.71
CA GLY A 53 -5.81 3.12 -5.00
C GLY A 53 -5.73 1.64 -4.63
N TYR A 54 -5.22 0.80 -5.54
CA TYR A 54 -5.04 -0.63 -5.27
C TYR A 54 -3.95 -0.90 -4.23
N ARG A 55 -2.81 -0.21 -4.31
CA ARG A 55 -1.74 -0.36 -3.30
C ARG A 55 -2.22 0.08 -1.92
N LEU A 56 -3.01 1.16 -1.86
CA LEU A 56 -3.59 1.65 -0.61
C LEU A 56 -4.62 0.67 -0.04
N SER A 57 -5.50 0.10 -0.86
CA SER A 57 -6.51 -0.86 -0.40
C SER A 57 -5.88 -2.15 0.11
N VAL A 58 -4.84 -2.66 -0.56
CA VAL A 58 -4.09 -3.83 -0.11
C VAL A 58 -3.36 -3.55 1.21
N ALA A 59 -2.73 -2.38 1.36
CA ALA A 59 -2.06 -1.99 2.60
C ALA A 59 -3.05 -1.85 3.77
N GLN A 60 -4.20 -1.21 3.54
CA GLN A 60 -5.26 -1.09 4.55
C GLN A 60 -5.82 -2.45 4.97
N ARG A 61 -6.04 -3.36 4.02
CA ARG A 61 -6.55 -4.70 4.33
C ARG A 61 -5.59 -5.49 5.23
N ARG A 62 -4.29 -5.43 4.93
CA ARG A 62 -3.25 -6.05 5.78
C ARG A 62 -3.23 -5.47 7.20
N LEU A 63 -3.39 -4.16 7.36
CA LEU A 63 -3.44 -3.53 8.68
C LEU A 63 -4.68 -3.95 9.46
N THR A 64 -5.83 -4.09 8.79
CA THR A 64 -7.06 -4.57 9.44
C THR A 64 -6.90 -6.02 9.90
N GLU A 65 -6.40 -6.90 9.04
CA GLU A 65 -6.13 -8.31 9.38
C GLU A 65 -5.18 -8.43 10.58
N GLN A 66 -4.08 -7.66 10.61
CA GLN A 66 -3.15 -7.66 11.74
C GLN A 66 -3.81 -7.18 13.04
N ARG A 67 -4.64 -6.12 12.98
CA ARG A 67 -5.35 -5.61 14.16
C ARG A 67 -6.37 -6.59 14.71
N GLU A 68 -7.06 -7.31 13.83
CA GLU A 68 -8.00 -8.37 14.23
C GLU A 68 -7.28 -9.52 14.91
N LEU A 69 -6.14 -9.96 14.36
CA LEU A 69 -5.31 -10.99 14.98
C LEU A 69 -4.78 -10.55 16.34
N SER A 70 -4.25 -9.33 16.46
CA SER A 70 -3.77 -8.81 17.74
C SER A 70 -4.87 -8.74 18.78
N ARG A 71 -6.07 -8.27 18.41
CA ARG A 71 -7.24 -8.25 19.31
C ARG A 71 -7.62 -9.66 19.74
N ASN A 72 -7.63 -10.62 18.81
CA ASN A 72 -7.97 -12.00 19.16
C ASN A 72 -6.93 -12.60 20.11
N LEU A 73 -5.64 -12.40 19.85
CA LEU A 73 -4.56 -12.85 20.73
C LEU A 73 -4.62 -12.17 22.11
N GLU A 74 -5.00 -10.90 22.17
CA GLU A 74 -5.17 -10.17 23.44
C GLU A 74 -6.35 -10.72 24.24
N LEU A 75 -7.47 -11.03 23.57
CA LEU A 75 -8.62 -11.70 24.17
C LEU A 75 -8.27 -13.12 24.64
N GLU A 76 -7.56 -13.90 23.83
CA GLU A 76 -7.07 -15.23 24.19
C GLU A 76 -6.10 -15.15 25.37
N ARG A 77 -5.20 -14.17 25.39
CA ARG A 77 -4.27 -13.97 26.49
C ARG A 77 -5.00 -13.57 27.77
N ALA A 78 -5.93 -12.62 27.71
CA ALA A 78 -6.75 -12.24 28.87
C ALA A 78 -7.55 -13.44 29.40
N THR A 79 -8.02 -14.29 28.49
CA THR A 79 -8.73 -15.53 28.80
C THR A 79 -7.83 -16.60 29.43
N LEU A 80 -6.60 -16.77 28.94
CA LEU A 80 -5.61 -17.72 29.46
C LEU A 80 -5.02 -17.28 30.81
N VAL A 81 -4.94 -15.97 31.04
CA VAL A 81 -4.53 -15.39 32.32
C VAL A 81 -5.61 -15.61 33.40
N ALA A 82 -6.88 -15.85 33.04
CA ALA A 82 -7.93 -16.15 33.99
C ALA A 82 -7.80 -17.60 34.51
N PRO A 83 -7.33 -17.82 35.76
CA PRO A 83 -7.05 -19.16 36.28
C PRO A 83 -8.31 -20.04 36.36
N GLU A 84 -9.52 -19.46 36.49
CA GLU A 84 -10.77 -20.22 36.51
C GLU A 84 -11.07 -20.92 35.20
N ARG A 85 -10.76 -20.29 34.07
CA ARG A 85 -11.03 -20.91 32.78
C ARG A 85 -10.06 -22.06 32.50
N VAL A 86 -8.81 -21.91 32.91
CA VAL A 86 -7.82 -22.99 32.88
C VAL A 86 -8.27 -24.15 33.75
N ARG A 87 -8.78 -23.90 34.96
CA ARG A 87 -9.33 -24.95 35.84
C ARG A 87 -10.55 -25.65 35.25
N VAL A 88 -11.48 -24.90 34.65
CA VAL A 88 -12.66 -25.48 33.97
C VAL A 88 -12.27 -26.31 32.74
N LEU A 89 -11.35 -25.82 31.92
CA LEU A 89 -10.87 -26.55 30.74
C LEU A 89 -10.07 -27.79 31.14
N ALA A 90 -9.21 -27.67 32.15
CA ALA A 90 -8.48 -28.79 32.74
C ALA A 90 -9.42 -29.88 33.24
N GLY A 91 -10.49 -29.50 33.95
CA GLY A 91 -11.53 -30.44 34.37
C GLY A 91 -12.22 -31.15 33.21
N LYS A 92 -12.49 -30.45 32.10
CA LYS A 92 -13.05 -31.06 30.87
C LYS A 92 -12.10 -32.05 30.20
N LEU A 93 -10.79 -31.82 30.30
CA LEU A 93 -9.75 -32.76 29.85
C LEU A 93 -9.48 -33.89 30.87
N GLY A 94 -10.25 -33.97 31.96
CA GLY A 94 -10.08 -35.00 32.99
C GLY A 94 -8.91 -34.76 33.95
N MET A 95 -8.31 -33.57 33.93
CA MET A 95 -7.28 -33.19 34.90
C MET A 95 -7.91 -32.80 36.23
N ILE A 96 -7.36 -33.34 37.31
CA ILE A 96 -7.81 -33.09 38.68
C ILE A 96 -6.88 -32.03 39.30
N PRO A 97 -7.40 -31.03 40.03
CA PRO A 97 -6.56 -30.05 40.70
C PRO A 97 -5.59 -30.75 41.65
N VAL A 98 -4.30 -30.42 41.52
CA VAL A 98 -3.25 -30.96 42.39
C VAL A 98 -3.42 -30.35 43.79
N PRO A 99 -3.44 -31.17 44.87
CA PRO A 99 -3.50 -30.67 46.24
C PRO A 99 -2.25 -29.83 46.56
N ALA A 100 -2.43 -28.78 47.37
CA ALA A 100 -1.39 -27.79 47.66
C ALA A 100 -0.09 -28.43 48.19
N ASP A 101 -0.21 -29.52 48.93
CA ASP A 101 0.87 -30.28 49.57
C ASP A 101 1.85 -30.92 48.56
N ARG A 102 1.46 -31.03 47.28
CA ARG A 102 2.30 -31.57 46.21
C ARG A 102 2.92 -30.51 45.30
N ILE A 103 2.65 -29.23 45.57
CA ILE A 103 3.18 -28.11 44.78
C ILE A 103 4.54 -27.71 45.36
N ARG A 104 5.62 -27.87 44.58
CA ARG A 104 6.95 -27.34 44.91
C ARG A 104 7.25 -26.11 44.07
N VAL A 105 7.45 -24.96 44.72
CA VAL A 105 7.86 -23.72 44.04
C VAL A 105 9.38 -23.74 43.91
N LEU A 106 9.88 -23.97 42.70
CA LEU A 106 11.30 -23.80 42.39
C LEU A 106 11.56 -22.29 42.23
N GLY A 107 12.43 -21.73 43.06
CA GLY A 107 12.79 -20.31 43.02
C GLY A 107 13.35 -19.91 41.66
N ALA A 108 13.12 -18.66 41.26
CA ALA A 108 13.45 -18.09 39.95
C ALA A 108 14.95 -18.09 39.57
N ALA A 109 15.84 -18.68 40.38
CA ALA A 109 17.28 -18.64 40.22
C ALA A 109 17.85 -19.56 39.11
N GLU A 110 17.05 -20.46 38.54
CA GLU A 110 17.54 -21.47 37.58
C GLU A 110 17.21 -21.15 36.11
N ARG A 111 16.52 -20.03 35.82
CA ARG A 111 16.22 -19.61 34.45
C ARG A 111 17.39 -18.98 33.70
N ASP A 112 18.49 -18.65 34.37
CA ASP A 112 19.68 -18.07 33.74
C ASP A 112 20.71 -19.13 33.30
N ALA A 113 20.51 -20.40 33.60
CA ALA A 113 21.33 -21.48 33.05
C ALA A 113 20.85 -21.85 31.64
N THR A 114 21.10 -20.95 30.69
CA THR A 114 20.97 -21.26 29.27
C THR A 114 21.88 -22.44 28.93
N PRO A 115 21.39 -23.51 28.28
CA PRO A 115 22.24 -24.57 27.77
C PRO A 115 23.17 -23.98 26.71
N SER A 116 24.46 -23.96 27.03
CA SER A 116 25.56 -23.72 26.11
C SER A 116 25.33 -24.57 24.86
N ASP A 117 25.07 -23.88 23.75
CA ASP A 117 24.92 -24.39 22.41
C ASP A 117 26.16 -25.25 22.06
N ALA A 118 26.05 -26.55 22.29
CA ALA A 118 26.97 -27.54 21.77
C ALA A 118 26.66 -27.68 20.28
N ALA A 119 27.21 -26.74 19.50
CA ALA A 119 27.27 -26.87 18.05
C ALA A 119 28.00 -28.18 17.70
N PRO A 120 27.37 -29.08 16.94
CA PRO A 120 28.03 -30.30 16.50
C PRO A 120 29.18 -29.99 15.53
N SER A 121 30.34 -30.50 15.90
CA SER A 121 31.54 -30.71 15.10
C SER A 121 31.19 -31.27 13.72
N ASP A 122 31.37 -30.46 12.67
CA ASP A 122 31.54 -30.96 11.31
C ASP A 122 32.57 -30.08 10.56
N ALA A 123 33.84 -30.30 10.88
CA ALA A 123 34.98 -29.78 10.11
C ALA A 123 35.67 -30.97 9.43
N ALA A 124 35.42 -31.11 8.14
CA ALA A 124 35.97 -32.14 7.27
C ALA A 124 37.51 -32.16 7.27
N PRO A 125 38.18 -33.33 7.21
CA PRO A 125 39.60 -33.42 7.00
C PRO A 125 39.90 -33.41 5.49
N GLY A 126 40.63 -32.42 5.01
CA GLY A 126 40.94 -32.30 3.59
C GLY A 126 42.11 -31.38 3.29
N GLY A 127 43.23 -31.57 3.98
CA GLY A 127 44.50 -30.97 3.58
C GLY A 127 45.13 -31.74 2.43
N ARG A 128 45.50 -31.04 1.35
CA ARG A 128 46.63 -31.40 0.49
C ARG A 128 47.34 -30.12 -0.01
N PRO A 129 48.67 -30.16 -0.15
CA PRO A 129 49.49 -29.08 -0.72
C PRO A 129 49.29 -28.94 -2.24
#